data_AF-A0A453SKY0-F1
#
_entry.id   AF-A0A453SKY0-F1
#
_cell.length_a   1.000
_cell.length_b   1.000
_cell.length_c   1.000
_cell.angle_alpha   90.00
_cell.angle_beta   90.00
_cell.angle_gamma   90.00
#
_symmetry.space_group_name_H-M   'P 1'
#
loop_
_entity.id
_entity.type
_entity.pdbx_description
1 polymer ?
#
loop_
_entity_poly.entity_id
_entity_poly.type
_entity_poly.pdbx_seq_one_letter_code
_entity_poly.pdbx_strand_id
1 'polypeptide(L)'
;MYQILMSCFLSLQKEQKHLTMAHLFDKPCFLGPLSLHGDDIAGLHVNTHIPVLIGAQKRYEVVGDHLYKDIATFFFDVVNSSHTFATGGTSTMEHWHDPKRLVDEIKISSNEETCTTYNLLKVSRNLFRWTKEVKYADHYERLLINGIMGNQRGTQPGVMIYFLPMGPGRSKSISGGPPSGLPPKNPGGWGGPNDTFWCCYGTGIESFSKLGDTIYFLEEGEVPGLYIAQHIPSTFDWKAAGLTVVQQAKPLLSTDSYFEVTISISAKGDAQPAKVSVRIPSWTSTVDATATLNGQKLNLTSAGDFLTLTKLWGDDTLVLQFPINLRTEAIKDDRPEYASIQAVLFGPHLLAGLTHGNKTINATEHSNDGLTPGMWEVDARNATSTADWIAALPHQAINSQLVTLTQQSGAQTFVLSVSATDGTLTMDEMPAAGSDACVRATIVVDTYVVDSTAAEHGAAAPVLHGPNVTIAPFDRPGMAITNGFEVKLHPGPEALFNAVPGLDGLPGSVSLELGTRPGCFVTAPGGARGYRAGDKAQVGCRTSGGDDAAFRKAASFTQAAPLRRYHPLSFVAKGTERSFVLEPLRSLQDEFYTVYFNLVTAAADS
;
A
#
# COMPACT_ATOMS: atom_id res chain seq x y z
N MET A 1 7.08 21.94 -22.45
CA MET A 1 7.68 22.74 -23.54
C MET A 1 9.17 22.96 -23.36
N TYR A 2 9.62 23.52 -22.22
CA TYR A 2 11.05 23.74 -21.96
C TYR A 2 11.93 22.49 -22.22
N GLN A 3 11.59 21.37 -21.59
CA GLN A 3 12.28 20.09 -21.80
C GLN A 3 12.34 19.66 -23.28
N ILE A 4 11.25 19.84 -24.03
CA ILE A 4 11.15 19.46 -25.44
C ILE A 4 12.09 20.34 -26.28
N LEU A 5 12.08 21.65 -26.05
CA LEU A 5 12.94 22.59 -26.78
C LEU A 5 14.42 22.35 -26.51
N MET A 6 14.80 21.99 -25.27
CA MET A 6 16.16 21.54 -24.96
C MET A 6 16.54 20.24 -25.68
N SER A 7 15.58 19.31 -25.82
CA SER A 7 15.78 18.07 -26.57
C SER A 7 15.91 18.33 -28.08
N CYS A 8 15.12 19.25 -28.63
CA CYS A 8 15.26 19.73 -30.01
C CYS A 8 16.62 20.41 -30.22
N PHE A 9 17.07 21.26 -29.30
CA PHE A 9 18.39 21.87 -29.37
C PHE A 9 19.50 20.81 -29.47
N LEU A 10 19.45 19.74 -28.66
CA LEU A 10 20.44 18.67 -28.74
C LEU A 10 20.34 17.86 -30.06
N SER A 11 19.13 17.48 -30.47
CA SER A 11 18.91 16.58 -31.62
C SER A 11 19.01 17.26 -32.99
N LEU A 12 18.75 18.57 -33.05
CA LEU A 12 18.77 19.38 -34.28
C LEU A 12 19.99 20.30 -34.28
N GLN A 13 21.18 19.71 -34.19
CA GLN A 13 22.47 20.37 -34.43
C GLN A 13 22.77 21.62 -33.57
N LYS A 14 22.20 21.73 -32.36
CA LYS A 14 22.42 22.86 -31.45
C LYS A 14 22.06 24.22 -32.07
N GLU A 15 20.98 24.27 -32.85
CA GLU A 15 20.47 25.53 -33.38
C GLU A 15 20.03 26.50 -32.27
N GLN A 16 20.72 27.64 -32.15
CA GLN A 16 20.56 28.61 -31.05
C GLN A 16 19.11 29.07 -30.82
N LYS A 17 18.29 29.13 -31.87
CA LYS A 17 16.87 29.50 -31.79
C LYS A 17 16.08 28.62 -30.80
N HIS A 18 16.43 27.33 -30.68
CA HIS A 18 15.78 26.40 -29.75
C HIS A 18 16.18 26.68 -28.30
N LEU A 19 17.45 27.00 -28.06
CA LEU A 19 17.94 27.40 -26.74
C LEU A 19 17.31 28.74 -26.30
N THR A 20 17.24 29.73 -27.19
CA THR A 20 16.58 31.01 -26.91
C THR A 20 15.10 30.81 -26.60
N MET A 21 14.37 30.03 -27.41
CA MET A 21 12.95 29.76 -27.15
C MET A 21 12.74 29.02 -25.84
N ALA A 22 13.59 28.04 -25.53
CA ALA A 22 13.53 27.31 -24.27
C ALA A 22 13.73 28.23 -23.05
N HIS A 23 14.65 29.20 -23.13
CA HIS A 23 14.88 30.18 -22.08
C HIS A 23 13.65 31.08 -21.84
N LEU A 24 12.86 31.39 -22.88
CA LEU A 24 11.60 32.12 -22.72
C LEU A 24 10.53 31.33 -21.94
N PHE A 25 10.69 30.01 -21.82
CA PHE A 25 9.84 29.15 -20.98
C PHE A 25 10.41 28.89 -19.59
N ASP A 26 11.55 29.49 -19.22
CA ASP A 26 11.94 29.57 -17.82
C ASP A 26 10.81 30.30 -17.05
N LYS A 27 10.52 29.84 -15.83
CA LYS A 27 9.62 30.55 -14.91
C LYS A 27 10.45 31.19 -13.79
N PRO A 28 10.86 32.46 -13.91
CA PRO A 28 11.69 33.12 -12.90
C PRO A 28 11.03 33.15 -11.51
N CYS A 29 9.70 33.26 -11.43
CA CYS A 29 8.97 33.22 -10.16
C CYS A 29 9.05 31.88 -9.42
N PHE A 30 9.46 30.80 -10.09
CA PHE A 30 9.64 29.48 -9.48
C PHE A 30 11.11 29.10 -9.39
N LEU A 31 11.86 29.21 -10.49
CA LEU A 31 13.27 28.86 -10.53
C LEU A 31 14.16 29.88 -9.80
N GLY A 32 13.75 31.15 -9.74
CA GLY A 32 14.48 32.23 -9.08
C GLY A 32 14.60 32.02 -7.58
N PRO A 33 13.50 31.85 -6.82
CA PRO A 33 13.57 31.55 -5.38
C PRO A 33 14.39 30.29 -5.08
N LEU A 34 14.19 29.21 -5.85
CA LEU A 34 14.97 27.98 -5.70
C LEU A 34 16.47 28.17 -5.94
N SER A 35 16.85 29.07 -6.85
CA SER A 35 18.26 29.40 -7.12
C SER A 35 18.95 30.16 -5.98
N LEU A 36 18.16 30.75 -5.08
CA LEU A 36 18.62 31.42 -3.86
C LEU A 36 18.46 30.53 -2.62
N HIS A 37 18.15 29.24 -2.82
CA HIS A 37 17.85 28.27 -1.76
C HIS A 37 16.68 28.73 -0.86
N GLY A 38 15.68 29.39 -1.46
CA GLY A 38 14.43 29.76 -0.81
C GLY A 38 13.32 28.73 -1.06
N ASP A 39 12.68 28.27 0.01
CA ASP A 39 11.47 27.45 -0.04
C ASP A 39 10.23 28.36 -0.15
N ASP A 40 9.92 28.78 -1.37
CA ASP A 40 8.76 29.63 -1.71
C ASP A 40 7.86 28.93 -2.73
N ILE A 41 7.60 27.63 -2.51
CA ILE A 41 6.76 26.81 -3.40
C ILE A 41 5.31 26.64 -2.92
N ALA A 42 5.01 27.08 -1.69
CA ALA A 42 3.66 27.04 -1.14
C ALA A 42 2.67 27.82 -2.00
N GLY A 43 1.46 27.30 -2.15
CA GLY A 43 0.40 27.84 -3.01
C GLY A 43 0.60 27.57 -4.51
N LEU A 44 1.73 27.02 -4.95
CA LEU A 44 1.94 26.69 -6.35
C LEU A 44 1.29 25.35 -6.71
N HIS A 45 0.66 25.31 -7.91
CA HIS A 45 0.16 24.06 -8.49
C HIS A 45 1.32 23.12 -8.84
N VAL A 46 1.36 21.96 -8.21
CA VAL A 46 2.53 21.06 -8.20
C VAL A 46 2.87 20.57 -9.60
N ASN A 47 1.89 19.98 -10.29
CA ASN A 47 2.10 19.38 -11.61
C ASN A 47 2.35 20.41 -12.72
N THR A 48 2.17 21.71 -12.43
CA THR A 48 2.58 22.79 -13.35
C THR A 48 4.09 23.06 -13.23
N HIS A 49 4.63 22.96 -12.02
CA HIS A 49 5.98 23.43 -11.71
C HIS A 49 7.05 22.32 -11.78
N ILE A 50 6.73 21.08 -11.40
CA ILE A 50 7.69 19.96 -11.53
C ILE A 50 8.14 19.77 -13.00
N PRO A 51 7.26 19.83 -14.03
CA PRO A 51 7.72 19.77 -15.43
C PRO A 51 8.64 20.91 -15.84
N VAL A 52 8.50 22.11 -15.24
CA VAL A 52 9.43 23.23 -15.45
C VAL A 52 10.80 22.88 -14.85
N LEU A 53 10.81 22.30 -13.65
CA LEU A 53 12.04 21.79 -13.04
C LEU A 53 12.70 20.70 -13.89
N ILE A 54 11.94 19.76 -14.46
CA ILE A 54 12.47 18.74 -15.38
C ILE A 54 13.07 19.39 -16.65
N GLY A 55 12.48 20.48 -17.14
CA GLY A 55 13.06 21.30 -18.19
C GLY A 55 14.41 21.92 -17.79
N ALA A 56 14.47 22.47 -16.58
CA ALA A 56 15.69 22.98 -15.95
C ALA A 56 16.77 21.88 -15.84
N GLN A 57 16.39 20.68 -15.39
CA GLN A 57 17.29 19.52 -15.34
C GLN A 57 17.84 19.20 -16.74
N LYS A 58 16.99 19.24 -17.77
CA LYS A 58 17.41 18.98 -19.14
C LYS A 58 18.40 20.04 -19.66
N ARG A 59 18.27 21.30 -19.23
CA ARG A 59 19.24 22.36 -19.57
C ARG A 59 20.62 22.03 -19.02
N TYR A 60 20.73 21.58 -17.76
CA TYR A 60 22.01 21.11 -17.21
C TYR A 60 22.60 19.97 -18.04
N GLU A 61 21.81 18.97 -18.41
CA GLU A 61 22.30 17.84 -19.23
C GLU A 61 22.84 18.26 -20.59
N VAL A 62 22.26 19.29 -21.21
CA VAL A 62 22.56 19.67 -22.59
C VAL A 62 23.64 20.75 -22.68
N VAL A 63 23.66 21.68 -21.73
CA VAL A 63 24.53 22.87 -21.75
C VAL A 63 25.60 22.82 -20.65
N GLY A 64 25.45 21.99 -19.62
CA GLY A 64 26.37 21.93 -18.48
C GLY A 64 26.19 23.06 -17.46
N ASP A 65 25.02 23.71 -17.46
CA ASP A 65 24.72 24.86 -16.60
C ASP A 65 24.49 24.42 -15.13
N HIS A 66 25.53 24.53 -14.30
CA HIS A 66 25.55 24.04 -12.93
C HIS A 66 24.49 24.69 -12.01
N LEU A 67 24.05 25.90 -12.33
CA LEU A 67 22.96 26.56 -11.59
C LEU A 67 21.69 25.70 -11.58
N TYR A 68 21.37 25.08 -12.71
CA TYR A 68 20.15 24.28 -12.84
C TYR A 68 20.28 22.89 -12.21
N LYS A 69 21.51 22.38 -12.05
CA LYS A 69 21.77 21.21 -11.20
C LYS A 69 21.51 21.55 -9.73
N ASP A 70 22.01 22.69 -9.28
CA ASP A 70 21.86 23.17 -7.91
C ASP A 70 20.37 23.40 -7.56
N ILE A 71 19.64 24.14 -8.41
CA ILE A 71 18.18 24.33 -8.29
C ILE A 71 17.43 22.99 -8.15
N ALA A 72 17.74 22.01 -9.00
CA ALA A 72 17.07 20.71 -8.97
C ALA A 72 17.40 19.90 -7.72
N THR A 73 18.64 20.01 -7.23
CA THR A 73 19.10 19.36 -6.00
C THR A 73 18.40 19.97 -4.79
N PHE A 74 18.40 21.30 -4.68
CA PHE A 74 17.73 22.03 -3.61
C PHE A 74 16.21 21.78 -3.60
N PHE A 75 15.54 21.82 -4.77
CA PHE A 75 14.12 21.49 -4.87
C PHE A 75 13.79 20.10 -4.32
N PHE A 76 14.61 19.10 -4.65
CA PHE A 76 14.40 17.74 -4.15
C PHE A 76 14.52 17.69 -2.62
N ASP A 77 15.53 18.35 -2.07
CA ASP A 77 15.75 18.38 -0.62
C ASP A 77 14.61 19.11 0.11
N VAL A 78 14.10 20.22 -0.45
CA VAL A 78 12.92 20.93 0.06
C VAL A 78 11.68 20.03 0.05
N VAL A 79 11.26 19.54 -1.12
CA VAL A 79 10.04 18.73 -1.23
C VAL A 79 10.11 17.49 -0.34
N ASN A 80 11.26 16.82 -0.29
CA ASN A 80 11.44 15.64 0.53
C ASN A 80 11.53 15.96 2.04
N SER A 81 11.91 17.17 2.46
CA SER A 81 12.01 17.51 3.89
C SER A 81 10.74 18.14 4.46
N SER A 82 9.89 18.77 3.64
CA SER A 82 8.75 19.57 4.14
C SER A 82 7.39 19.31 3.49
N HIS A 83 7.30 18.71 2.30
CA HIS A 83 6.03 18.61 1.54
C HIS A 83 5.63 17.19 1.11
N THR A 84 6.25 16.15 1.65
CA THR A 84 6.13 14.79 1.12
C THR A 84 5.55 13.80 2.12
N PHE A 85 4.56 13.02 1.69
CA PHE A 85 3.97 11.93 2.47
C PHE A 85 4.89 10.70 2.57
N ALA A 86 4.46 9.70 3.35
CA ALA A 86 5.17 8.44 3.59
C ALA A 86 5.37 7.59 2.31
N THR A 87 4.63 7.92 1.24
CA THR A 87 4.78 7.34 -0.12
C THR A 87 5.94 7.94 -0.90
N GLY A 88 6.48 9.09 -0.49
CA GLY A 88 7.43 9.88 -1.27
C GLY A 88 6.75 10.90 -2.19
N GLY A 89 5.44 10.79 -2.38
CA GLY A 89 4.65 11.73 -3.17
C GLY A 89 4.26 12.99 -2.40
N THR A 90 3.66 13.94 -3.11
CA THR A 90 3.31 15.28 -2.61
C THR A 90 2.03 15.76 -3.28
N SER A 91 1.57 16.93 -2.82
CA SER A 91 0.38 17.66 -3.22
C SER A 91 -0.87 17.29 -2.43
N THR A 92 -1.66 18.32 -2.15
CA THR A 92 -3.03 18.20 -1.68
C THR A 92 -3.86 19.18 -2.48
N MET A 93 -5.00 18.73 -3.03
CA MET A 93 -5.79 19.50 -3.98
C MET A 93 -4.92 20.09 -5.12
N GLU A 94 -3.93 19.32 -5.60
CA GLU A 94 -3.00 19.68 -6.68
C GLU A 94 -1.98 20.80 -6.36
N HIS A 95 -1.96 21.30 -5.12
CA HIS A 95 -1.08 22.39 -4.71
C HIS A 95 -0.14 21.95 -3.58
N TRP A 96 1.02 22.61 -3.48
CA TRP A 96 1.80 22.60 -2.25
C TRP A 96 1.15 23.56 -1.26
N HIS A 97 1.00 23.15 0.00
CA HIS A 97 0.63 24.05 1.09
C HIS A 97 1.87 24.41 1.91
N ASP A 98 1.67 25.11 3.02
CA ASP A 98 2.76 25.53 3.91
C ASP A 98 3.68 24.36 4.30
N PRO A 99 5.00 24.57 4.34
CA PRO A 99 5.96 23.52 4.66
C PRO A 99 5.72 22.98 6.07
N LYS A 100 5.91 21.67 6.24
CA LYS A 100 5.79 20.97 7.53
C LYS A 100 4.40 21.11 8.18
N ARG A 101 3.34 21.09 7.38
CA ARG A 101 1.92 21.10 7.84
C ARG A 101 1.14 19.85 7.38
N LEU A 102 1.83 18.73 7.20
CA LEU A 102 1.26 17.54 6.57
C LEU A 102 0.06 16.95 7.34
N VAL A 103 -0.09 17.24 8.64
CA VAL A 103 -1.28 16.81 9.40
C VAL A 103 -2.56 17.50 8.89
N ASP A 104 -2.47 18.75 8.45
CA ASP A 104 -3.64 19.43 7.86
C ASP A 104 -3.94 18.88 6.46
N GLU A 105 -2.91 18.47 5.74
CA GLU A 105 -3.07 17.85 4.41
C GLU A 105 -3.78 16.49 4.48
N ILE A 106 -3.41 15.61 5.42
CA ILE A 106 -4.04 14.28 5.56
C ILE A 106 -5.51 14.35 6.03
N LYS A 107 -6.00 15.51 6.47
CA LYS A 107 -7.43 15.73 6.73
C LYS A 107 -8.23 15.81 5.42
N ILE A 108 -7.59 16.05 4.29
CA ILE A 108 -8.22 16.18 2.97
C ILE A 108 -8.11 14.84 2.21
N SER A 109 -9.10 14.47 1.39
CA SER A 109 -9.10 13.20 0.64
C SER A 109 -8.45 13.29 -0.74
N SER A 110 -8.07 14.49 -1.17
CA SER A 110 -7.43 14.79 -2.46
C SER A 110 -5.92 14.93 -2.31
N ASN A 111 -5.26 13.94 -1.70
CA ASN A 111 -3.80 13.93 -1.57
C ASN A 111 -3.15 13.24 -2.77
N GLU A 112 -1.87 13.55 -3.00
CA GLU A 112 -0.97 12.85 -3.91
C GLU A 112 -1.58 12.60 -5.30
N GLU A 113 -1.71 13.68 -6.08
CA GLU A 113 -2.08 13.59 -7.50
C GLU A 113 -1.08 12.69 -8.25
N THR A 114 -1.56 11.69 -8.99
CA THR A 114 -0.69 10.72 -9.70
C THR A 114 0.34 11.38 -10.63
N CYS A 115 -0.01 12.48 -11.31
CA CYS A 115 0.94 13.18 -12.18
C CYS A 115 2.13 13.78 -11.43
N THR A 116 1.95 14.19 -10.18
CA THR A 116 3.03 14.80 -9.38
C THR A 116 4.05 13.74 -9.03
N THR A 117 3.60 12.59 -8.53
CA THR A 117 4.42 11.39 -8.26
C THR A 117 5.15 10.92 -9.51
N TYR A 118 4.46 10.86 -10.65
CA TYR A 118 5.05 10.54 -11.96
C TYR A 118 6.20 11.49 -12.35
N ASN A 119 6.01 12.80 -12.16
CA ASN A 119 7.03 13.77 -12.51
C ASN A 119 8.17 13.79 -11.47
N LEU A 120 7.91 13.52 -10.19
CA LEU A 120 8.97 13.33 -9.18
C LEU A 120 9.85 12.11 -9.50
N LEU A 121 9.31 11.02 -10.05
CA LEU A 121 10.13 9.90 -10.53
C LEU A 121 11.16 10.36 -11.57
N LYS A 122 10.79 11.25 -12.48
CA LYS A 122 11.73 11.83 -13.47
C LYS A 122 12.79 12.69 -12.80
N VAL A 123 12.40 13.49 -11.80
CA VAL A 123 13.34 14.33 -11.04
C VAL A 123 14.40 13.47 -10.37
N SER A 124 13.99 12.44 -9.63
CA SER A 124 14.89 11.50 -8.94
C SER A 124 15.78 10.74 -9.92
N ARG A 125 15.20 10.24 -11.03
CA ARG A 125 15.95 9.55 -12.08
C ARG A 125 17.06 10.42 -12.67
N ASN A 126 16.77 11.69 -12.95
CA ASN A 126 17.77 12.60 -13.52
C ASN A 126 18.86 12.95 -12.51
N LEU A 127 18.50 13.23 -11.26
CA LEU A 127 19.48 13.48 -10.20
C LEU A 127 20.40 12.26 -10.00
N PHE A 128 19.83 11.05 -9.96
CA PHE A 128 20.60 9.81 -9.91
C PHE A 128 21.59 9.68 -11.07
N ARG A 129 21.17 9.99 -12.30
CA ARG A 129 22.06 9.93 -13.48
C ARG A 129 23.27 10.87 -13.36
N TRP A 130 23.17 11.96 -12.62
CA TRP A 130 24.24 12.94 -12.48
C TRP A 130 25.15 12.68 -11.30
N THR A 131 24.59 12.21 -10.18
CA THR A 131 25.33 12.09 -8.92
C THR A 131 25.62 10.66 -8.51
N LYS A 132 24.82 9.70 -9.00
CA LYS A 132 24.80 8.28 -8.63
C LYS A 132 24.54 8.06 -7.13
N GLU A 133 24.02 9.06 -6.42
CA GLU A 133 23.70 8.92 -5.00
C GLU A 133 22.47 8.04 -4.80
N VAL A 134 22.58 7.07 -3.90
CA VAL A 134 21.50 6.09 -3.63
C VAL A 134 20.22 6.74 -3.13
N LYS A 135 20.29 7.89 -2.43
CA LYS A 135 19.09 8.61 -1.96
C LYS A 135 18.07 8.90 -3.08
N TYR A 136 18.54 9.12 -4.31
CA TYR A 136 17.67 9.35 -5.46
C TYR A 136 17.05 8.05 -6.00
N ALA A 137 17.80 6.95 -5.95
CA ALA A 137 17.29 5.62 -6.30
C ALA A 137 16.29 5.10 -5.25
N ASP A 138 16.52 5.37 -3.97
CA ASP A 138 15.60 5.05 -2.87
C ASP A 138 14.31 5.86 -2.98
N HIS A 139 14.41 7.16 -3.29
CA HIS A 139 13.22 7.98 -3.51
C HIS A 139 12.42 7.49 -4.73
N TYR A 140 13.10 7.09 -5.81
CA TYR A 140 12.44 6.48 -6.96
C TYR A 140 11.74 5.17 -6.59
N GLU A 141 12.42 4.27 -5.85
CA GLU A 141 11.84 3.01 -5.35
C GLU A 141 10.57 3.27 -4.53
N ARG A 142 10.66 4.23 -3.61
CA ARG A 142 9.56 4.60 -2.71
C ARG A 142 8.35 5.13 -3.47
N LEU A 143 8.55 6.09 -4.38
CA LEU A 143 7.49 6.63 -5.25
C LEU A 143 6.86 5.55 -6.13
N LEU A 144 7.68 4.69 -6.73
CA LEU A 144 7.19 3.64 -7.62
C LEU A 144 6.33 2.63 -6.84
N ILE A 145 6.87 2.06 -5.77
CA ILE A 145 6.22 1.00 -5.00
C ILE A 145 4.98 1.50 -4.29
N ASN A 146 5.03 2.70 -3.70
CA ASN A 146 3.99 3.19 -2.79
C ASN A 146 3.06 4.22 -3.42
N GLY A 147 3.52 4.99 -4.40
CA GLY A 147 2.76 6.09 -5.02
C GLY A 147 2.29 5.85 -6.46
N ILE A 148 2.81 4.84 -7.18
CA ILE A 148 2.42 4.55 -8.58
C ILE A 148 1.80 3.16 -8.74
N MET A 149 2.42 2.11 -8.19
CA MET A 149 1.94 0.73 -8.39
C MET A 149 0.50 0.51 -7.88
N GLY A 150 0.09 1.28 -6.86
CA GLY A 150 -1.25 1.23 -6.29
C GLY A 150 -2.30 2.07 -7.01
N ASN A 151 -1.95 2.74 -8.12
CA ASN A 151 -2.84 3.70 -8.79
C ASN A 151 -3.69 3.07 -9.90
N GLN A 152 -3.47 1.79 -10.23
CA GLN A 152 -4.36 1.00 -11.06
C GLN A 152 -5.16 0.03 -10.17
N ARG A 153 -6.46 -0.12 -10.41
CA ARG A 153 -7.33 -0.99 -9.61
C ARG A 153 -7.03 -2.46 -9.88
N GLY A 154 -6.18 -3.04 -9.04
CA GLY A 154 -5.70 -4.40 -9.23
C GLY A 154 -5.11 -4.61 -10.63
N THR A 155 -5.62 -5.60 -11.36
CA THR A 155 -5.18 -5.92 -12.73
C THR A 155 -6.12 -5.37 -13.80
N GLN A 156 -7.07 -4.50 -13.44
CA GLN A 156 -8.05 -3.97 -14.39
C GLN A 156 -7.38 -2.91 -15.27
N PRO A 157 -7.27 -3.14 -16.59
CA PRO A 157 -6.61 -2.19 -17.48
C PRO A 157 -7.44 -0.91 -17.58
N GLY A 158 -6.77 0.24 -17.48
CA GLY A 158 -7.41 1.53 -17.68
C GLY A 158 -8.33 1.98 -16.53
N VAL A 159 -8.33 1.31 -15.38
CA VAL A 159 -9.04 1.75 -14.18
C VAL A 159 -8.02 2.35 -13.22
N MET A 160 -7.85 3.67 -13.26
CA MET A 160 -6.81 4.39 -12.52
C MET A 160 -7.40 5.50 -11.63
N ILE A 161 -6.71 5.82 -10.53
CA ILE A 161 -7.04 6.96 -9.66
C ILE A 161 -6.41 8.27 -10.12
N TYR A 162 -7.01 9.38 -9.69
CA TYR A 162 -6.38 10.70 -9.73
C TYR A 162 -5.59 10.96 -8.45
N PHE A 163 -6.25 10.86 -7.29
CA PHE A 163 -5.70 11.15 -5.97
C PHE A 163 -5.52 9.86 -5.15
N LEU A 164 -4.37 9.73 -4.51
CA LEU A 164 -4.07 8.66 -3.55
C LEU A 164 -4.20 9.22 -2.12
N PRO A 165 -5.32 8.95 -1.42
CA PRO A 165 -5.58 9.59 -0.13
C PRO A 165 -4.67 9.03 0.97
N MET A 166 -4.12 9.93 1.79
CA MET A 166 -3.14 9.63 2.85
C MET A 166 -3.74 9.67 4.26
N GLY A 167 -4.96 10.19 4.37
CA GLY A 167 -5.67 10.35 5.64
C GLY A 167 -6.12 9.06 6.30
N PRO A 168 -6.48 9.14 7.59
CA PRO A 168 -7.12 8.05 8.31
C PRO A 168 -8.54 7.77 7.81
N GLY A 169 -8.91 6.49 7.73
CA GLY A 169 -10.23 6.03 7.31
C GLY A 169 -10.61 6.52 5.91
N ARG A 170 -9.67 6.53 4.97
CA ARG A 170 -9.87 6.94 3.57
C ARG A 170 -9.88 5.74 2.64
N SER A 171 -10.42 5.91 1.44
CA SER A 171 -10.43 4.87 0.40
C SER A 171 -10.13 5.48 -0.96
N LYS A 172 -9.38 4.74 -1.80
CA LYS A 172 -9.09 5.12 -3.19
C LYS A 172 -10.35 5.20 -4.04
N SER A 173 -11.39 4.43 -3.69
CA SER A 173 -12.66 4.37 -4.45
C SER A 173 -13.44 5.68 -4.43
N ILE A 174 -13.24 6.52 -3.40
CA ILE A 174 -13.99 7.76 -3.17
C ILE A 174 -13.06 8.97 -3.00
N SER A 175 -11.79 8.86 -3.38
CA SER A 175 -10.85 9.97 -3.29
C SER A 175 -11.29 11.13 -4.20
N GLY A 176 -10.92 12.37 -3.84
CA GLY A 176 -11.34 13.56 -4.59
C GLY A 176 -12.84 13.87 -4.59
N GLY A 177 -13.68 13.14 -3.84
CA GLY A 177 -15.09 13.49 -3.67
C GLY A 177 -15.25 14.83 -2.93
N PRO A 178 -16.16 15.73 -3.35
CA PRO A 178 -16.47 16.94 -2.61
C PRO A 178 -17.02 16.47 -1.26
N PRO A 179 -16.55 17.05 -0.15
CA PRO A 179 -16.96 16.52 1.13
C PRO A 179 -18.47 16.76 1.44
N SER A 180 -19.27 17.39 0.56
CA SER A 180 -20.73 17.60 0.68
C SER A 180 -21.56 16.34 0.48
N GLY A 181 -20.95 15.19 0.17
CA GLY A 181 -21.65 13.92 -0.09
C GLY A 181 -22.50 13.92 -1.37
N LEU A 182 -22.58 15.06 -2.08
CA LEU A 182 -23.18 15.16 -3.39
C LEU A 182 -22.15 14.69 -4.43
N PRO A 183 -22.52 13.91 -5.44
CA PRO A 183 -21.56 13.45 -6.43
C PRO A 183 -20.88 14.65 -7.12
N PRO A 184 -19.55 14.67 -7.29
CA PRO A 184 -19.01 15.42 -8.39
C PRO A 184 -19.30 14.61 -9.65
N LYS A 185 -19.43 15.29 -10.80
CA LYS A 185 -19.42 14.62 -12.10
C LYS A 185 -18.10 13.90 -12.41
N ASN A 186 -17.03 14.10 -11.60
CA ASN A 186 -15.71 13.46 -11.73
C ASN A 186 -15.07 13.22 -10.34
N PRO A 187 -15.29 12.08 -9.66
CA PRO A 187 -14.59 11.76 -8.41
C PRO A 187 -13.12 11.50 -8.72
N GLY A 188 -12.17 11.95 -7.89
CA GLY A 188 -10.74 11.68 -8.08
C GLY A 188 -10.30 10.24 -7.77
N GLY A 189 -11.25 9.34 -7.48
CA GLY A 189 -11.07 7.91 -7.29
C GLY A 189 -10.94 7.15 -8.60
N TRP A 190 -11.43 5.91 -8.65
CA TRP A 190 -11.32 5.07 -9.83
C TRP A 190 -12.08 5.66 -11.02
N GLY A 191 -11.37 6.09 -12.05
CA GLY A 191 -11.97 6.44 -13.34
C GLY A 191 -12.35 5.20 -14.16
N GLY A 192 -13.03 5.41 -15.27
CA GLY A 192 -13.34 4.39 -16.27
C GLY A 192 -12.40 4.43 -17.49
N PRO A 193 -12.19 3.28 -18.14
CA PRO A 193 -11.19 3.13 -19.20
C PRO A 193 -11.49 3.93 -20.48
N ASN A 194 -12.75 4.30 -20.71
CA ASN A 194 -13.22 4.90 -21.96
C ASN A 194 -13.99 6.22 -21.79
N ASP A 195 -14.20 6.67 -20.55
CA ASP A 195 -15.02 7.84 -20.22
C ASP A 195 -14.31 8.85 -19.29
N THR A 196 -13.10 8.52 -18.84
CA THR A 196 -12.29 9.36 -17.95
C THR A 196 -11.05 9.87 -18.67
N PHE A 197 -10.92 11.20 -18.75
CA PHE A 197 -9.90 11.89 -19.55
C PHE A 197 -9.08 12.89 -18.72
N TRP A 198 -8.73 12.51 -17.50
CA TRP A 198 -7.91 13.35 -16.62
C TRP A 198 -6.43 13.34 -17.04
N CYS A 199 -5.67 14.35 -16.61
CA CYS A 199 -4.21 14.37 -16.79
C CYS A 199 -3.53 13.09 -16.26
N CYS A 200 -4.02 12.56 -15.12
CA CYS A 200 -3.51 11.35 -14.47
C CYS A 200 -3.67 10.08 -15.31
N TYR A 201 -4.60 10.04 -16.27
CA TYR A 201 -4.68 8.90 -17.20
C TYR A 201 -3.51 8.90 -18.17
N GLY A 202 -3.10 10.06 -18.68
CA GLY A 202 -1.94 10.18 -19.55
C GLY A 202 -0.65 9.74 -18.83
N THR A 203 -0.41 10.28 -17.64
CA THR A 203 0.79 9.94 -16.84
C THR A 203 0.74 8.52 -16.28
N GLY A 204 -0.45 8.02 -15.92
CA GLY A 204 -0.66 6.64 -15.50
C GLY A 204 -0.28 5.64 -16.58
N ILE A 205 -0.80 5.80 -17.80
CA ILE A 205 -0.44 4.96 -18.97
C ILE A 205 1.07 5.00 -19.21
N GLU A 206 1.67 6.20 -19.22
CA GLU A 206 3.12 6.34 -19.40
C GLU A 206 3.93 5.68 -18.27
N SER A 207 3.44 5.68 -17.04
CA SER A 207 4.10 5.04 -15.88
C SER A 207 4.16 3.52 -16.07
N PHE A 208 3.01 2.90 -16.38
CA PHE A 208 2.93 1.46 -16.54
C PHE A 208 3.60 0.95 -17.82
N SER A 209 3.77 1.81 -18.85
CA SER A 209 4.53 1.44 -20.06
C SER A 209 6.04 1.41 -19.87
N LYS A 210 6.58 1.93 -18.76
CA LYS A 210 8.02 2.15 -18.58
C LYS A 210 8.60 1.66 -17.26
N LEU A 211 7.97 0.68 -16.62
CA LEU A 211 8.42 0.12 -15.32
C LEU A 211 9.89 -0.36 -15.31
N GLY A 212 10.48 -0.65 -16.48
CA GLY A 212 11.88 -1.05 -16.62
C GLY A 212 12.92 0.08 -16.79
N ASP A 213 12.50 1.34 -16.98
CA ASP A 213 13.37 2.44 -17.48
C ASP A 213 14.42 2.98 -16.48
N THR A 214 14.34 2.51 -15.23
CA THR A 214 15.14 2.95 -14.09
C THR A 214 15.66 1.75 -13.27
N ILE A 215 15.60 0.53 -13.83
CA ILE A 215 16.23 -0.65 -13.20
C ILE A 215 17.75 -0.60 -13.40
N TYR A 216 18.19 -0.28 -14.61
CA TYR A 216 19.60 -0.32 -15.04
C TYR A 216 20.05 1.02 -15.61
N PHE A 217 21.27 1.44 -15.29
CA PHE A 217 21.92 2.60 -15.89
C PHE A 217 23.30 2.23 -16.41
N LEU A 218 23.55 2.56 -17.67
CA LEU A 218 24.85 2.37 -18.29
C LEU A 218 25.76 3.56 -17.99
N GLU A 219 27.03 3.25 -17.77
CA GLU A 219 28.11 4.23 -17.71
C GLU A 219 29.13 3.91 -18.79
N GLU A 220 29.41 4.91 -19.64
CA GLU A 220 30.46 4.84 -20.64
C GLU A 220 31.84 5.07 -20.00
N GLY A 221 32.84 4.39 -20.54
CA GLY A 221 34.23 4.47 -20.08
C GLY A 221 35.08 3.40 -20.77
N GLU A 222 36.39 3.38 -20.49
CA GLU A 222 37.28 2.33 -20.99
C GLU A 222 36.83 0.93 -20.54
N VAL A 223 36.34 0.86 -19.29
CA VAL A 223 35.64 -0.31 -18.75
C VAL A 223 34.14 0.04 -18.70
N PRO A 224 33.28 -0.64 -19.49
CA PRO A 224 31.85 -0.37 -19.48
C PRO A 224 31.26 -0.62 -18.10
N GLY A 225 30.43 0.31 -17.62
CA GLY A 225 29.79 0.25 -16.31
C GLY A 225 28.28 -0.01 -16.39
N LEU A 226 27.77 -0.78 -15.43
CA LEU A 226 26.35 -1.03 -15.21
C LEU A 226 26.00 -0.77 -13.75
N TYR A 227 25.11 0.18 -13.52
CA TYR A 227 24.46 0.39 -12.24
C TYR A 227 23.12 -0.35 -12.22
N ILE A 228 22.94 -1.22 -11.24
CA ILE A 228 21.68 -1.90 -10.93
C ILE A 228 21.02 -1.12 -9.78
N ALA A 229 20.09 -0.23 -10.14
CA ALA A 229 19.48 0.71 -9.22
C ALA A 229 18.23 0.16 -8.52
N GLN A 230 17.52 -0.80 -9.12
CA GLN A 230 16.30 -1.41 -8.57
C GLN A 230 16.40 -2.93 -8.57
N HIS A 231 15.91 -3.57 -7.50
CA HIS A 231 15.90 -5.03 -7.36
C HIS A 231 14.60 -5.64 -7.89
N ILE A 232 14.30 -5.38 -9.17
CA ILE A 232 13.09 -5.85 -9.83
C ILE A 232 13.44 -7.03 -10.75
N PRO A 233 12.73 -8.18 -10.64
CA PRO A 233 12.95 -9.33 -11.51
C PRO A 233 12.92 -8.93 -12.99
N SER A 234 14.01 -9.19 -13.70
CA SER A 234 14.19 -8.70 -15.07
C SER A 234 15.34 -9.40 -15.78
N THR A 235 15.38 -9.28 -17.10
CA THR A 235 16.52 -9.69 -17.93
C THR A 235 17.00 -8.48 -18.73
N PHE A 236 18.29 -8.22 -18.69
CA PHE A 236 18.94 -7.11 -19.37
C PHE A 236 20.03 -7.60 -20.32
N ASP A 237 19.87 -7.26 -21.60
CA ASP A 237 20.83 -7.57 -22.66
C ASP A 237 21.86 -6.44 -22.78
N TRP A 238 23.01 -6.59 -22.11
CA TRP A 238 24.07 -5.60 -22.09
C TRP A 238 25.01 -5.78 -23.28
N LYS A 239 24.54 -5.38 -24.46
CA LYS A 239 25.23 -5.55 -25.75
C LYS A 239 26.65 -4.97 -25.77
N ALA A 240 26.85 -3.79 -25.18
CA ALA A 240 28.13 -3.09 -25.19
C ALA A 240 29.25 -3.85 -24.44
N ALA A 241 28.91 -4.66 -23.43
CA ALA A 241 29.86 -5.49 -22.70
C ALA A 241 29.86 -6.96 -23.16
N GLY A 242 28.96 -7.34 -24.07
CA GLY A 242 28.74 -8.74 -24.44
C GLY A 242 28.19 -9.57 -23.28
N LEU A 243 27.32 -9.02 -22.43
CA LEU A 243 26.81 -9.68 -21.22
C LEU A 243 25.28 -9.75 -21.20
N THR A 244 24.74 -10.74 -20.49
CA THR A 244 23.33 -10.78 -20.09
C THR A 244 23.22 -10.84 -18.59
N VAL A 245 22.41 -9.96 -18.02
CA VAL A 245 22.15 -9.86 -16.58
C VAL A 245 20.71 -10.28 -16.32
N VAL A 246 20.53 -11.29 -15.48
CA VAL A 246 19.23 -11.79 -15.03
C VAL A 246 19.11 -11.53 -13.54
N GLN A 247 18.09 -10.76 -13.14
CA GLN A 247 17.75 -10.52 -11.75
C GLN A 247 16.54 -11.36 -11.36
N GLN A 248 16.63 -11.98 -10.19
CA GLN A 248 15.52 -12.61 -9.48
C GLN A 248 15.46 -12.06 -8.06
N ALA A 249 14.26 -11.88 -7.55
CA ALA A 249 14.02 -11.45 -6.18
C ALA A 249 13.00 -12.39 -5.56
N LYS A 250 13.32 -12.95 -4.38
CA LYS A 250 12.41 -13.84 -3.67
C LYS A 250 11.15 -13.05 -3.26
N PRO A 251 9.93 -13.53 -3.54
CA PRO A 251 8.71 -12.91 -3.03
C PRO A 251 8.77 -12.82 -1.50
N LEU A 252 8.43 -11.64 -1.00
CA LEU A 252 8.62 -11.27 0.39
C LEU A 252 7.39 -11.67 1.24
N LEU A 253 7.63 -12.26 2.40
CA LEU A 253 6.62 -12.58 3.41
C LEU A 253 6.80 -11.71 4.67
N SER A 254 5.72 -11.48 5.41
CA SER A 254 5.78 -10.71 6.68
C SER A 254 6.68 -11.33 7.74
N THR A 255 6.95 -12.64 7.63
CA THR A 255 7.82 -13.41 8.53
C THR A 255 9.27 -13.50 8.06
N ASP A 256 9.60 -13.01 6.86
CA ASP A 256 10.98 -13.05 6.36
C ASP A 256 11.84 -12.04 7.11
N SER A 257 13.03 -12.46 7.54
CA SER A 257 14.05 -11.57 8.14
C SER A 257 14.97 -10.95 7.09
N TYR A 258 14.97 -11.48 5.86
CA TYR A 258 15.84 -11.05 4.77
C TYR A 258 15.08 -10.93 3.45
N PHE A 259 15.37 -9.87 2.70
CA PHE A 259 15.06 -9.77 1.28
C PHE A 259 16.21 -10.34 0.45
N GLU A 260 15.94 -11.41 -0.29
CA GLU A 260 16.94 -12.12 -1.09
C GLU A 260 16.84 -11.74 -2.58
N VAL A 261 17.97 -11.35 -3.15
CA VAL A 261 18.12 -10.98 -4.56
C VAL A 261 19.26 -11.79 -5.17
N THR A 262 18.99 -12.44 -6.29
CA THR A 262 20.00 -13.16 -7.08
C THR A 262 20.20 -12.46 -8.41
N ILE A 263 21.45 -12.18 -8.76
CA ILE A 263 21.87 -11.54 -10.00
C ILE A 263 22.82 -12.48 -10.71
N SER A 264 22.35 -13.08 -11.80
CA SER A 264 23.13 -13.96 -12.66
C SER A 264 23.65 -13.14 -13.84
N ILE A 265 24.95 -13.19 -14.07
CA ILE A 265 25.61 -12.51 -15.19
C ILE A 265 26.22 -13.61 -16.04
N SER A 266 26.01 -13.55 -17.35
CA SER A 266 26.50 -14.54 -18.32
C SER A 266 27.12 -13.85 -19.52
N ALA A 267 28.20 -14.43 -20.05
CA ALA A 267 28.89 -13.93 -21.22
C ALA A 267 28.20 -14.36 -22.52
N LYS A 268 28.08 -13.42 -23.47
CA LYS A 268 27.68 -13.66 -24.85
C LYS A 268 28.90 -13.48 -25.76
N GLY A 269 29.58 -14.58 -26.05
CA GLY A 269 30.77 -14.56 -26.90
C GLY A 269 31.94 -13.84 -26.22
N ASP A 270 32.58 -12.90 -26.93
CA ASP A 270 33.76 -12.17 -26.47
C ASP A 270 33.40 -11.04 -25.50
N ALA A 271 32.95 -11.41 -24.30
CA ALA A 271 32.67 -10.47 -23.22
C ALA A 271 33.93 -9.68 -22.83
N GLN A 272 33.74 -8.41 -22.47
CA GLN A 272 34.83 -7.55 -22.02
C GLN A 272 34.82 -7.44 -20.48
N PRO A 273 35.96 -7.08 -19.85
CA PRO A 273 35.94 -6.66 -18.46
C PRO A 273 34.91 -5.54 -18.26
N ALA A 274 34.08 -5.68 -17.24
CA ALA A 274 32.98 -4.75 -17.00
C ALA A 274 32.82 -4.46 -15.51
N LYS A 275 32.35 -3.25 -15.19
CA LYS A 275 32.07 -2.81 -13.83
C LYS A 275 30.57 -2.95 -13.56
N VAL A 276 30.20 -3.68 -12.51
CA VAL A 276 28.82 -3.83 -12.07
C VAL A 276 28.70 -3.25 -10.67
N SER A 277 27.82 -2.26 -10.52
CA SER A 277 27.51 -1.57 -9.27
C SER A 277 26.08 -1.88 -8.87
N VAL A 278 25.89 -2.60 -7.76
CA VAL A 278 24.57 -3.00 -7.27
C VAL A 278 24.19 -2.18 -6.04
N ARG A 279 23.01 -1.56 -6.06
CA ARG A 279 22.52 -0.73 -4.95
C ARG A 279 22.42 -1.56 -3.67
N ILE A 280 22.88 -1.01 -2.55
CA ILE A 280 22.57 -1.43 -1.19
C ILE A 280 21.55 -0.43 -0.65
N PRO A 281 20.25 -0.78 -0.53
CA PRO A 281 19.20 0.17 -0.16
C PRO A 281 19.45 0.86 1.19
N SER A 282 19.06 2.12 1.37
CA SER A 282 19.25 2.80 2.67
C SER A 282 18.37 2.27 3.80
N TRP A 283 17.25 1.60 3.47
CA TRP A 283 16.36 1.04 4.48
C TRP A 283 16.88 -0.25 5.12
N THR A 284 17.91 -0.89 4.55
CA THR A 284 18.51 -2.10 5.13
C THR A 284 19.55 -1.76 6.19
N SER A 285 19.81 -2.70 7.10
CA SER A 285 21.03 -2.69 7.91
C SER A 285 22.18 -3.35 7.14
N THR A 286 23.42 -2.92 7.38
CA THR A 286 24.61 -3.67 6.95
C THR A 286 25.03 -4.74 7.96
N VAL A 287 24.57 -4.63 9.20
CA VAL A 287 24.69 -5.69 10.20
C VAL A 287 23.85 -6.86 9.72
N ASP A 288 24.46 -8.04 9.63
CA ASP A 288 23.86 -9.29 9.12
C ASP A 288 23.47 -9.32 7.64
N ALA A 289 23.73 -8.24 6.88
CA ALA A 289 23.64 -8.31 5.43
C ALA A 289 24.73 -9.19 4.85
N THR A 290 24.41 -9.94 3.79
CA THR A 290 25.39 -10.78 3.10
C THR A 290 25.38 -10.53 1.60
N ALA A 291 26.57 -10.60 1.01
CA ALA A 291 26.77 -10.66 -0.43
C ALA A 291 27.73 -11.82 -0.71
N THR A 292 27.39 -12.67 -1.68
CA THR A 292 28.28 -13.74 -2.13
C THR A 292 28.39 -13.72 -3.65
N LEU A 293 29.60 -13.89 -4.17
CA LEU A 293 29.86 -14.09 -5.58
C LEU A 293 30.34 -15.52 -5.79
N ASN A 294 29.57 -16.33 -6.52
CA ASN A 294 29.85 -17.77 -6.72
C ASN A 294 30.09 -18.52 -5.40
N GLY A 295 29.31 -18.20 -4.36
CA GLY A 295 29.43 -18.77 -3.03
C GLY A 295 30.55 -18.18 -2.14
N GLN A 296 31.40 -17.30 -2.67
CA GLN A 296 32.43 -16.62 -1.87
C GLN A 296 31.88 -15.32 -1.28
N LYS A 297 32.00 -15.15 0.03
CA LYS A 297 31.53 -13.95 0.75
C LYS A 297 32.32 -12.71 0.33
N LEU A 298 31.60 -11.64 0.04
CA LEU A 298 32.15 -10.32 -0.27
C LEU A 298 32.07 -9.40 0.96
N ASN A 299 32.94 -8.39 0.98
CA ASN A 299 32.81 -7.29 1.92
C ASN A 299 31.75 -6.31 1.39
N LEU A 300 30.70 -6.10 2.17
CA LEU A 300 29.67 -5.12 1.87
C LEU A 300 30.16 -3.69 2.17
N THR A 301 29.66 -2.74 1.38
CA THR A 301 29.74 -1.31 1.70
C THR A 301 28.64 -0.91 2.70
N SER A 302 28.56 0.37 3.03
CA SER A 302 27.50 0.96 3.86
C SER A 302 26.12 0.86 3.19
N ALA A 303 25.05 0.86 4.00
CA ALA A 303 23.69 1.05 3.48
C ALA A 303 23.59 2.44 2.84
N GLY A 304 22.87 2.55 1.71
CA GLY A 304 22.82 3.78 0.94
C GLY A 304 24.03 4.00 0.02
N ASP A 305 24.72 2.94 -0.39
CA ASP A 305 25.84 2.97 -1.33
C ASP A 305 25.76 1.82 -2.35
N PHE A 306 26.74 1.69 -3.25
CA PHE A 306 26.82 0.63 -4.27
C PHE A 306 27.93 -0.38 -3.99
N LEU A 307 27.58 -1.66 -3.94
CA LEU A 307 28.56 -2.74 -4.05
C LEU A 307 29.07 -2.80 -5.49
N THR A 308 30.33 -2.43 -5.70
CA THR A 308 30.92 -2.33 -7.04
C THR A 308 31.98 -3.41 -7.26
N LEU A 309 31.83 -4.16 -8.35
CA LEU A 309 32.73 -5.24 -8.74
C LEU A 309 33.17 -5.02 -10.19
N THR A 310 34.48 -5.10 -10.44
CA THR A 310 35.05 -4.99 -11.79
C THR A 310 35.80 -6.27 -12.10
N LYS A 311 35.37 -7.00 -13.12
CA LYS A 311 36.04 -8.21 -13.59
C LYS A 311 35.63 -8.55 -15.02
N LEU A 312 36.31 -9.53 -15.60
CA LEU A 312 35.79 -10.26 -16.75
C LEU A 312 34.69 -11.20 -16.27
N TRP A 313 33.45 -10.90 -16.60
CA TRP A 313 32.28 -11.67 -16.17
C TRP A 313 32.13 -12.93 -17.03
N GLY A 314 31.87 -14.06 -16.38
CA GLY A 314 31.53 -15.35 -17.00
C GLY A 314 30.11 -15.75 -16.60
N ASP A 315 29.90 -17.02 -16.24
CA ASP A 315 28.66 -17.50 -15.61
C ASP A 315 28.69 -17.25 -14.10
N ASP A 316 28.69 -15.96 -13.74
CA ASP A 316 28.81 -15.51 -12.36
C ASP A 316 27.43 -15.30 -11.71
N THR A 317 27.32 -15.63 -10.43
CA THR A 317 26.10 -15.41 -9.64
C THR A 317 26.43 -14.61 -8.39
N LEU A 318 25.82 -13.43 -8.28
CA LEU A 318 25.84 -12.58 -7.09
C LEU A 318 24.53 -12.78 -6.32
N VAL A 319 24.61 -13.27 -5.08
CA VAL A 319 23.46 -13.39 -4.17
C VAL A 319 23.60 -12.35 -3.06
N LEU A 320 22.53 -11.59 -2.84
CA LEU A 320 22.40 -10.52 -1.85
C LEU A 320 21.28 -10.87 -0.89
N GLN A 321 21.54 -10.74 0.42
CA GLN A 321 20.52 -10.87 1.46
C GLN A 321 20.54 -9.60 2.31
N PHE A 322 19.44 -8.84 2.22
CA PHE A 322 19.26 -7.59 2.93
C PHE A 322 18.36 -7.80 4.15
N PRO A 323 18.83 -7.55 5.38
CA PRO A 323 17.98 -7.50 6.55
C PRO A 323 16.79 -6.57 6.32
N ILE A 324 15.58 -7.09 6.51
CA ILE A 324 14.35 -6.33 6.30
C ILE A 324 13.53 -6.32 7.58
N ASN A 325 13.18 -5.12 8.03
CA ASN A 325 12.55 -4.90 9.32
C ASN A 325 11.40 -3.89 9.21
N LEU A 326 10.52 -3.93 10.21
CA LEU A 326 9.55 -2.86 10.44
C LEU A 326 10.26 -1.60 10.92
N ARG A 327 9.84 -0.45 10.40
CA ARG A 327 10.28 0.87 10.83
C ARG A 327 9.11 1.84 10.85
N THR A 328 9.24 2.88 11.66
CA THR A 328 8.31 4.01 11.67
C THR A 328 8.93 5.24 11.03
N GLU A 329 8.11 6.11 10.48
CA GLU A 329 8.53 7.40 9.93
C GLU A 329 7.56 8.50 10.37
N ALA A 330 8.09 9.53 11.02
CA ALA A 330 7.28 10.64 11.51
C ALA A 330 6.62 11.38 10.34
N ILE A 331 5.38 11.83 10.54
CA ILE A 331 4.78 12.78 9.62
C ILE A 331 5.63 14.06 9.59
N LYS A 332 5.77 14.68 8.41
CA LYS A 332 6.54 15.92 8.26
C LYS A 332 5.69 17.09 8.76
N ASP A 333 5.55 17.19 10.07
CA ASP A 333 4.85 18.27 10.75
C ASP A 333 5.71 18.77 11.92
N ASP A 334 5.88 20.09 12.04
CA ASP A 334 6.76 20.68 13.05
C ASP A 334 6.05 21.03 14.36
N ARG A 335 4.73 20.84 14.39
CA ARG A 335 3.91 21.05 15.60
C ARG A 335 4.14 19.95 16.62
N PRO A 336 4.54 20.29 17.86
CA PRO A 336 4.79 19.29 18.90
C PRO A 336 3.60 18.38 19.21
N GLU A 337 2.37 18.89 19.11
CA GLU A 337 1.15 18.12 19.35
C GLU A 337 0.92 16.96 18.37
N TYR A 338 1.65 16.93 17.25
CA TYR A 338 1.56 15.90 16.23
C TYR A 338 2.81 15.01 16.11
N ALA A 339 3.79 15.18 17.00
CA ALA A 339 5.05 14.44 16.98
C ALA A 339 4.87 12.90 17.10
N SER A 340 3.77 12.46 17.70
CA SER A 340 3.41 11.05 17.86
C SER A 340 2.87 10.38 16.59
N ILE A 341 2.61 11.14 15.52
CA ILE A 341 2.03 10.60 14.29
C ILE A 341 3.12 9.97 13.42
N GLN A 342 2.98 8.68 13.13
CA GLN A 342 3.98 7.89 12.40
C GLN A 342 3.33 7.04 11.31
N ALA A 343 3.98 6.92 10.16
CA ALA A 343 3.71 5.87 9.19
C ALA A 343 4.52 4.60 9.51
N VAL A 344 4.06 3.44 9.03
CA VAL A 344 4.75 2.15 9.23
C VAL A 344 5.23 1.61 7.90
N LEU A 345 6.49 1.18 7.83
CA LEU A 345 7.07 0.57 6.64
C LEU A 345 7.75 -0.76 6.96
N PHE A 346 7.71 -1.70 6.00
CA PHE A 346 8.48 -2.94 6.01
C PHE A 346 9.44 -2.93 4.82
N GLY A 347 10.72 -2.66 5.08
CA GLY A 347 11.70 -2.31 4.04
C GLY A 347 11.21 -1.13 3.18
N PRO A 348 11.02 -1.30 1.85
CA PRO A 348 10.52 -0.24 0.97
C PRO A 348 8.99 -0.14 0.93
N HIS A 349 8.25 -1.06 1.56
CA HIS A 349 6.79 -1.12 1.50
C HIS A 349 6.15 -0.27 2.59
N LEU A 350 5.40 0.75 2.20
CA LEU A 350 4.50 1.48 3.10
C LEU A 350 3.30 0.61 3.43
N LEU A 351 3.04 0.41 4.72
CA LEU A 351 1.90 -0.33 5.21
C LEU A 351 0.76 0.63 5.59
N ALA A 352 -0.48 0.23 5.29
CA ALA A 352 -1.69 0.92 5.67
C ALA A 352 -2.60 -0.04 6.45
N GLY A 353 -3.23 0.44 7.52
CA GLY A 353 -4.14 -0.37 8.32
C GLY A 353 -5.57 -0.28 7.86
N LEU A 354 -6.27 -1.41 7.82
CA LEU A 354 -7.69 -1.45 7.51
C LEU A 354 -8.49 -0.74 8.61
N THR A 355 -9.11 0.38 8.23
CA THR A 355 -9.85 1.25 9.13
C THR A 355 -11.08 1.77 8.43
N HIS A 356 -12.23 1.65 9.07
CA HIS A 356 -13.44 2.29 8.60
C HIS A 356 -13.56 3.66 9.28
N GLY A 357 -13.95 4.70 8.55
CA GLY A 357 -14.32 5.97 9.17
C GLY A 357 -15.63 5.81 9.96
N ASN A 358 -15.72 6.39 11.15
CA ASN A 358 -16.90 6.25 12.04
C ASN A 358 -18.17 6.99 11.58
N LYS A 359 -18.17 7.73 10.46
CA LYS A 359 -19.37 8.45 10.00
C LYS A 359 -19.55 8.38 8.48
N THR A 360 -20.81 8.24 8.07
CA THR A 360 -21.26 8.63 6.73
C THR A 360 -20.94 10.11 6.55
N ILE A 361 -20.04 10.44 5.61
CA ILE A 361 -19.63 11.82 5.35
C ILE A 361 -20.81 12.53 4.68
N ASN A 362 -21.59 13.27 5.47
CA ASN A 362 -22.80 13.96 5.02
C ASN A 362 -22.57 15.45 4.67
N ALA A 363 -21.40 16.02 4.98
CA ALA A 363 -21.11 17.43 4.74
C ALA A 363 -19.60 17.77 4.76
N THR A 364 -19.27 18.82 4.01
CA THR A 364 -17.95 19.14 3.42
C THR A 364 -16.96 19.70 4.42
N GLU A 365 -17.51 20.31 5.46
CA GLU A 365 -16.82 20.96 6.56
C GLU A 365 -16.59 20.00 7.75
N HIS A 366 -17.14 18.77 7.67
CA HIS A 366 -17.00 17.69 8.64
C HIS A 366 -16.00 16.61 8.24
N SER A 367 -15.14 16.87 7.24
CA SER A 367 -13.96 16.03 6.97
C SER A 367 -12.98 15.94 8.15
N ASN A 368 -13.21 16.77 9.18
CA ASN A 368 -12.48 16.87 10.46
C ASN A 368 -12.72 15.74 11.47
N ASP A 369 -13.53 14.72 11.19
CA ASP A 369 -13.67 13.56 12.10
C ASP A 369 -12.48 12.57 11.98
N GLY A 370 -11.57 12.78 11.03
CA GLY A 370 -10.47 11.87 10.70
C GLY A 370 -9.49 11.58 11.85
N LEU A 371 -9.37 12.48 12.82
CA LEU A 371 -8.51 12.28 14.00
C LEU A 371 -9.31 11.84 15.24
N THR A 372 -10.43 11.12 15.07
CA THR A 372 -11.16 10.59 16.24
C THR A 372 -10.25 9.63 17.02
N PRO A 373 -10.00 9.87 18.32
CA PRO A 373 -9.25 8.94 19.17
C PRO A 373 -9.81 7.51 19.08
N GLY A 374 -8.96 6.50 19.27
CA GLY A 374 -9.34 5.09 19.14
C GLY A 374 -9.38 4.53 17.70
N MET A 375 -9.66 5.34 16.67
CA MET A 375 -9.81 4.83 15.29
C MET A 375 -8.49 4.53 14.56
N TRP A 376 -7.40 5.17 14.98
CA TRP A 376 -6.09 5.15 14.32
C TRP A 376 -4.94 5.26 15.33
N GLU A 377 -5.24 4.98 16.60
CA GLU A 377 -4.29 5.00 17.71
C GLU A 377 -3.70 3.61 17.92
N VAL A 378 -2.37 3.56 18.03
CA VAL A 378 -1.63 2.34 18.36
C VAL A 378 -1.08 2.43 19.76
N ASP A 379 -1.15 1.32 20.49
CA ASP A 379 -0.74 1.24 21.89
C ASP A 379 0.77 0.99 21.99
N ALA A 380 1.53 2.08 22.13
CA ALA A 380 2.98 2.07 22.27
C ALA A 380 3.44 2.40 23.70
N ARG A 381 2.56 2.36 24.71
CA ARG A 381 2.86 2.81 26.08
C ARG A 381 4.02 2.05 26.73
N ASN A 382 4.14 0.77 26.42
CA ASN A 382 5.20 -0.12 26.92
C ASN A 382 6.16 -0.57 25.80
N ALA A 383 6.14 0.07 24.64
CA ALA A 383 6.94 -0.34 23.50
C ALA A 383 8.36 0.24 23.58
N THR A 384 9.34 -0.65 23.43
CA THR A 384 10.77 -0.32 23.23
C THR A 384 11.17 -0.40 21.76
N SER A 385 10.38 -1.12 20.95
CA SER A 385 10.57 -1.27 19.51
C SER A 385 9.22 -1.38 18.79
N THR A 386 9.23 -1.28 17.45
CA THR A 386 8.02 -1.49 16.62
C THR A 386 7.44 -2.89 16.77
N ALA A 387 8.26 -3.90 17.08
CA ALA A 387 7.82 -5.28 17.26
C ALA A 387 6.93 -5.48 18.50
N ASP A 388 6.96 -4.56 19.47
CA ASP A 388 6.17 -4.66 20.70
C ASP A 388 4.68 -4.36 20.46
N TRP A 389 4.36 -3.65 19.38
CA TRP A 389 3.00 -3.28 19.01
C TRP A 389 2.61 -3.69 17.58
N ILE A 390 3.54 -4.21 16.77
CA ILE A 390 3.26 -4.81 15.46
C ILE A 390 3.84 -6.22 15.38
N ALA A 391 3.00 -7.18 15.02
CA ALA A 391 3.39 -8.57 14.80
C ALA A 391 3.14 -9.00 13.35
N ALA A 392 4.02 -9.86 12.80
CA ALA A 392 3.79 -10.49 11.50
C ALA A 392 2.55 -11.41 11.56
N LEU A 393 1.70 -11.34 10.53
CA LEU A 393 0.55 -12.23 10.39
C LEU A 393 0.93 -13.38 9.46
N PRO A 394 0.97 -14.65 9.92
CA PRO A 394 1.29 -15.81 9.09
C PRO A 394 0.14 -16.10 8.12
N HIS A 395 0.13 -15.39 7.00
CA HIS A 395 -1.02 -15.32 6.09
C HIS A 395 -1.49 -16.69 5.58
N GLN A 396 -0.60 -17.66 5.35
CA GLN A 396 -1.00 -18.99 4.85
C GLN A 396 -1.89 -19.74 5.82
N ALA A 397 -1.49 -19.80 7.10
CA ALA A 397 -2.25 -20.49 8.14
C ALA A 397 -3.61 -19.82 8.39
N ILE A 398 -3.62 -18.48 8.44
CA ILE A 398 -4.84 -17.75 8.73
C ILE A 398 -5.77 -17.70 7.51
N ASN A 399 -5.24 -17.66 6.28
CA ASN A 399 -6.07 -17.69 5.07
C ASN A 399 -6.84 -19.00 4.91
N SER A 400 -6.40 -20.11 5.50
CA SER A 400 -7.19 -21.35 5.56
C SER A 400 -8.36 -21.31 6.55
N GLN A 401 -8.38 -20.34 7.46
CA GLN A 401 -9.44 -20.12 8.44
C GLN A 401 -10.50 -19.12 7.95
N LEU A 402 -10.32 -18.54 6.76
CA LEU A 402 -11.23 -17.55 6.21
C LEU A 402 -12.39 -18.20 5.46
N VAL A 403 -13.61 -17.76 5.76
CA VAL A 403 -14.83 -18.22 5.08
C VAL A 403 -15.74 -17.04 4.76
N THR A 404 -16.65 -17.26 3.83
CA THR A 404 -17.83 -16.40 3.63
C THR A 404 -19.08 -17.25 3.77
N LEU A 405 -20.03 -16.80 4.60
CA LEU A 405 -21.30 -17.49 4.82
C LEU A 405 -22.37 -16.84 3.94
N THR A 406 -23.05 -17.65 3.13
CA THR A 406 -23.97 -17.17 2.10
C THR A 406 -25.37 -17.77 2.24
N GLN A 407 -26.38 -17.06 1.74
CA GLN A 407 -27.74 -17.57 1.67
C GLN A 407 -28.47 -17.04 0.43
N GLN A 408 -29.37 -17.85 -0.15
CA GLN A 408 -30.21 -17.46 -1.28
C GLN A 408 -31.55 -16.90 -0.80
N SER A 409 -31.90 -15.69 -1.25
CA SER A 409 -33.22 -15.08 -1.05
C SER A 409 -33.74 -14.57 -2.39
N GLY A 410 -34.78 -15.23 -2.92
CA GLY A 410 -35.26 -14.99 -4.28
C GLY A 410 -34.19 -15.34 -5.33
N ALA A 411 -33.84 -14.39 -6.19
CA ALA A 411 -32.80 -14.52 -7.20
C ALA A 411 -31.44 -13.92 -6.76
N GLN A 412 -31.35 -13.41 -5.54
CA GLN A 412 -30.16 -12.73 -5.02
C GLN A 412 -29.43 -13.61 -4.01
N THR A 413 -28.10 -13.54 -4.05
CA THR A 413 -27.24 -14.14 -3.05
C THR A 413 -26.89 -13.10 -2.01
N PHE A 414 -27.10 -13.43 -0.75
CA PHE A 414 -26.73 -12.61 0.38
C PHE A 414 -25.55 -13.24 1.13
N VAL A 415 -24.78 -12.39 1.80
CA VAL A 415 -23.63 -12.74 2.63
C VAL A 415 -23.88 -12.29 4.06
N LEU A 416 -23.41 -13.07 5.01
CA LEU A 416 -23.33 -12.66 6.41
C LEU A 416 -22.13 -11.72 6.57
N SER A 417 -22.38 -10.52 7.07
CA SER A 417 -21.40 -9.43 7.13
C SER A 417 -21.34 -8.80 8.51
N VAL A 418 -20.23 -8.13 8.81
CA VAL A 418 -20.10 -7.23 9.97
C VAL A 418 -20.34 -5.79 9.52
N SER A 419 -21.35 -5.14 10.09
CA SER A 419 -21.70 -3.75 9.81
C SER A 419 -20.53 -2.80 10.12
N ALA A 420 -20.20 -1.93 9.16
CA ALA A 420 -19.18 -0.90 9.35
C ALA A 420 -19.59 0.15 10.38
N THR A 421 -20.89 0.38 10.57
CA THR A 421 -21.42 1.49 11.38
C THR A 421 -21.50 1.16 12.86
N ASP A 422 -22.00 -0.02 13.21
CA ASP A 422 -22.27 -0.41 14.59
C ASP A 422 -21.64 -1.77 14.97
N GLY A 423 -20.89 -2.39 14.06
CA GLY A 423 -20.23 -3.68 14.30
C GLY A 423 -21.20 -4.85 14.45
N THR A 424 -22.49 -4.67 14.16
CA THR A 424 -23.49 -5.74 14.28
C THR A 424 -23.47 -6.69 13.08
N LEU A 425 -23.92 -7.92 13.28
CA LEU A 425 -24.01 -8.91 12.21
C LEU A 425 -25.23 -8.63 11.32
N THR A 426 -25.02 -8.49 10.01
CA THR A 426 -26.05 -8.15 9.01
C THR A 426 -26.06 -9.14 7.86
N MET A 427 -27.16 -9.15 7.09
CA MET A 427 -27.22 -9.79 5.78
C MET A 427 -27.09 -8.73 4.70
N ASP A 428 -26.07 -8.82 3.85
CA ASP A 428 -25.82 -7.90 2.74
C ASP A 428 -25.87 -8.62 1.40
N GLU A 429 -26.09 -7.89 0.30
CA GLU A 429 -25.95 -8.48 -1.03
C GLU A 429 -24.51 -8.91 -1.30
N MET A 430 -24.33 -9.98 -2.07
CA MET A 430 -23.01 -10.47 -2.51
C MET A 430 -22.19 -9.30 -3.10
N PRO A 431 -21.05 -8.93 -2.48
CA PRO A 431 -20.35 -7.72 -2.86
C PRO A 431 -19.53 -7.91 -4.14
N ALA A 432 -19.30 -6.80 -4.84
CA ALA A 432 -18.40 -6.79 -5.99
C ALA A 432 -16.95 -7.09 -5.55
N ALA A 433 -16.22 -7.87 -6.33
CA ALA A 433 -14.84 -8.23 -6.04
C ALA A 433 -13.94 -6.98 -5.90
N GLY A 434 -13.07 -7.00 -4.88
CA GLY A 434 -12.18 -5.88 -4.54
C GLY A 434 -12.86 -4.71 -3.83
N SER A 435 -14.15 -4.82 -3.50
CA SER A 435 -14.86 -3.81 -2.70
C SER A 435 -14.54 -3.94 -1.21
N ASP A 436 -14.70 -2.84 -0.47
CA ASP A 436 -14.60 -2.84 1.00
C ASP A 436 -15.59 -3.83 1.66
N ALA A 437 -16.75 -4.06 1.03
CA ALA A 437 -17.72 -5.03 1.52
C ALA A 437 -17.20 -6.48 1.51
N CYS A 438 -16.22 -6.82 0.66
CA CYS A 438 -15.56 -8.12 0.72
C CYS A 438 -14.80 -8.33 2.03
N VAL A 439 -14.23 -7.28 2.62
CA VAL A 439 -13.57 -7.34 3.94
C VAL A 439 -14.59 -7.72 5.01
N ARG A 440 -15.73 -7.03 5.02
CA ARG A 440 -16.79 -7.20 6.03
C ARG A 440 -17.56 -8.50 5.91
N ALA A 441 -17.65 -9.06 4.71
CA ALA A 441 -18.28 -10.35 4.40
C ALA A 441 -17.31 -11.55 4.52
N THR A 442 -16.04 -11.30 4.86
CA THR A 442 -15.06 -12.35 5.13
C THR A 442 -14.90 -12.50 6.64
N ILE A 443 -15.09 -13.72 7.12
CA ILE A 443 -15.06 -14.07 8.54
C ILE A 443 -13.88 -14.99 8.80
N VAL A 444 -13.16 -14.75 9.90
CA VAL A 444 -12.14 -15.66 10.42
C VAL A 444 -12.80 -16.63 11.39
N VAL A 445 -12.48 -17.92 11.27
CA VAL A 445 -13.01 -19.00 12.12
C VAL A 445 -11.89 -19.52 13.04
N ASP A 446 -12.23 -19.85 14.29
CA ASP A 446 -11.35 -20.54 15.26
C ASP A 446 -10.11 -19.75 15.70
N THR A 447 -10.30 -18.47 15.99
CA THR A 447 -9.27 -17.66 16.64
C THR A 447 -9.37 -17.79 18.15
N TYR A 448 -8.67 -18.75 18.76
CA TYR A 448 -8.29 -18.57 20.16
C TYR A 448 -6.82 -18.86 20.47
N VAL A 449 -6.04 -19.46 19.56
CA VAL A 449 -4.60 -19.55 19.76
C VAL A 449 -3.88 -19.36 18.42
N VAL A 450 -3.18 -18.24 18.27
CA VAL A 450 -2.07 -18.15 17.32
C VAL A 450 -0.92 -18.94 17.96
N ASP A 451 -0.95 -20.27 17.87
CA ASP A 451 0.20 -21.11 18.21
C ASP A 451 0.84 -21.67 16.94
N SER A 452 2.16 -21.58 16.91
CA SER A 452 3.00 -21.59 15.70
C SER A 452 3.28 -22.97 15.10
N THR A 453 2.49 -24.00 15.40
CA THR A 453 2.88 -25.41 15.14
C THR A 453 1.96 -26.22 14.22
N ALA A 454 0.84 -25.69 13.76
CA ALA A 454 -0.10 -26.43 12.91
C ALA A 454 -0.04 -25.96 11.44
N ALA A 455 1.00 -26.37 10.71
CA ALA A 455 1.11 -26.08 9.28
C ALA A 455 1.71 -27.27 8.49
N GLU A 456 1.02 -28.41 8.47
CA GLU A 456 1.23 -29.41 7.43
C GLU A 456 -0.13 -30.00 7.02
N HIS A 457 -0.29 -30.26 5.72
CA HIS A 457 -1.41 -30.89 5.00
C HIS A 457 -2.37 -29.93 4.28
N GLY A 458 -2.13 -29.78 2.97
CA GLY A 458 -3.03 -29.15 2.02
C GLY A 458 -4.31 -29.95 1.80
N ALA A 459 -5.26 -29.79 2.71
CA ALA A 459 -6.63 -30.27 2.57
C ALA A 459 -7.58 -29.12 2.19
N ALA A 460 -8.72 -29.48 1.58
CA ALA A 460 -9.82 -28.57 1.28
C ALA A 460 -10.19 -27.70 2.49
N ALA A 461 -10.68 -26.48 2.25
CA ALA A 461 -11.07 -25.54 3.29
C ALA A 461 -11.84 -26.26 4.41
N PRO A 462 -11.42 -26.17 5.69
CA PRO A 462 -12.10 -26.86 6.76
C PRO A 462 -13.56 -26.44 6.74
N VAL A 463 -14.46 -27.42 6.59
CA VAL A 463 -15.89 -27.18 6.78
C VAL A 463 -16.03 -26.68 8.22
N LEU A 464 -16.61 -25.50 8.39
CA LEU A 464 -16.92 -24.89 9.68
C LEU A 464 -17.75 -25.89 10.47
N HIS A 465 -17.10 -26.61 11.40
CA HIS A 465 -17.69 -27.73 12.10
C HIS A 465 -16.98 -27.92 13.44
N GLY A 466 -17.77 -28.10 14.49
CA GLY A 466 -17.26 -28.44 15.81
C GLY A 466 -17.87 -27.60 16.92
N PRO A 467 -17.70 -28.04 18.17
CA PRO A 467 -18.11 -27.28 19.34
C PRO A 467 -17.14 -26.12 19.59
N ASN A 468 -17.62 -25.05 20.24
CA ASN A 468 -16.83 -23.94 20.74
C ASN A 468 -15.99 -23.20 19.68
N VAL A 469 -16.52 -23.05 18.46
CA VAL A 469 -15.91 -22.22 17.43
C VAL A 469 -16.11 -20.74 17.73
N THR A 470 -15.13 -19.91 17.38
CA THR A 470 -15.27 -18.45 17.38
C THR A 470 -15.33 -17.94 15.95
N ILE A 471 -16.12 -16.88 15.73
CA ILE A 471 -16.13 -16.16 14.46
C ILE A 471 -15.69 -14.71 14.69
N ALA A 472 -14.82 -14.20 13.84
CA ALA A 472 -14.19 -12.89 14.00
C ALA A 472 -14.20 -12.08 12.70
N PRO A 473 -14.27 -10.73 12.78
CA PRO A 473 -14.12 -9.87 11.61
C PRO A 473 -12.70 -9.95 11.05
N PHE A 474 -12.56 -9.94 9.71
CA PHE A 474 -11.26 -9.96 9.02
C PHE A 474 -10.35 -8.78 9.43
N ASP A 475 -10.89 -7.57 9.55
CA ASP A 475 -10.13 -6.33 9.76
C ASP A 475 -9.81 -6.01 11.23
N ARG A 476 -10.28 -6.86 12.17
CA ARG A 476 -10.19 -6.63 13.63
C ARG A 476 -9.62 -7.86 14.36
N PRO A 477 -8.37 -8.24 14.09
CA PRO A 477 -7.74 -9.40 14.71
C PRO A 477 -7.75 -9.31 16.24
N GLY A 478 -8.05 -10.43 16.91
CA GLY A 478 -8.16 -10.50 18.37
C GLY A 478 -9.54 -10.08 18.94
N MET A 479 -10.48 -9.66 18.09
CA MET A 479 -11.89 -9.49 18.46
C MET A 479 -12.71 -10.67 17.95
N ALA A 480 -13.83 -11.00 18.59
CA ALA A 480 -14.80 -11.97 18.06
C ALA A 480 -16.23 -11.47 18.20
N ILE A 481 -17.12 -12.07 17.41
CA ILE A 481 -18.55 -11.78 17.42
C ILE A 481 -19.18 -12.59 18.54
N THR A 482 -19.94 -11.94 19.40
CA THR A 482 -20.64 -12.58 20.52
C THR A 482 -21.97 -13.19 20.08
N ASN A 483 -22.58 -14.02 20.93
CA ASN A 483 -23.94 -14.54 20.77
C ASN A 483 -25.02 -13.44 20.80
N GLY A 484 -24.66 -12.20 21.18
CA GLY A 484 -25.49 -11.00 21.02
C GLY A 484 -25.27 -10.25 19.70
N PHE A 485 -24.43 -10.78 18.81
CA PHE A 485 -24.03 -10.21 17.51
C PHE A 485 -23.31 -8.87 17.61
N GLU A 486 -22.60 -8.66 18.71
CA GLU A 486 -21.68 -7.55 18.92
C GLU A 486 -20.24 -8.03 18.78
N VAL A 487 -19.36 -7.22 18.20
CA VAL A 487 -17.91 -7.47 18.13
C VAL A 487 -17.26 -6.99 19.44
N LYS A 488 -16.57 -7.89 20.15
CA LYS A 488 -15.86 -7.56 21.40
C LYS A 488 -14.39 -7.95 21.36
N LEU A 489 -13.56 -7.12 21.98
CA LEU A 489 -12.16 -7.40 22.25
C LEU A 489 -12.06 -8.37 23.44
N HIS A 490 -11.19 -9.38 23.34
CA HIS A 490 -11.00 -10.41 24.37
C HIS A 490 -12.32 -11.04 24.86
N PRO A 491 -13.12 -11.62 23.96
CA PRO A 491 -14.43 -12.15 24.33
C PRO A 491 -14.29 -13.41 25.20
N GLY A 492 -15.25 -13.57 26.12
CA GLY A 492 -15.39 -14.75 26.95
C GLY A 492 -16.21 -15.86 26.29
N PRO A 493 -16.79 -16.78 27.09
CA PRO A 493 -17.62 -17.87 26.60
C PRO A 493 -18.83 -17.44 25.75
N GLU A 494 -19.24 -16.16 25.86
CA GLU A 494 -20.31 -15.57 25.08
C GLU A 494 -20.01 -15.42 23.58
N ALA A 495 -18.77 -15.64 23.13
CA ALA A 495 -18.41 -15.68 21.71
C ALA A 495 -18.29 -17.09 21.13
N LEU A 496 -18.61 -18.12 21.92
CA LEU A 496 -18.56 -19.50 21.46
C LEU A 496 -19.85 -19.84 20.70
N PHE A 497 -19.67 -20.51 19.56
CA PHE A 497 -20.75 -21.13 18.78
C PHE A 497 -20.49 -22.62 18.63
N ASN A 498 -21.53 -23.41 18.41
CA ASN A 498 -21.37 -24.76 17.87
C ASN A 498 -21.69 -24.70 16.38
N ALA A 499 -20.69 -25.00 15.54
CA ALA A 499 -20.90 -25.15 14.12
C ALA A 499 -21.37 -26.57 13.83
N VAL A 500 -22.60 -26.69 13.37
CA VAL A 500 -23.24 -27.98 13.05
C VAL A 500 -23.63 -28.04 11.58
N PRO A 501 -23.81 -29.25 10.99
CA PRO A 501 -24.40 -29.37 9.66
C PRO A 501 -25.71 -28.58 9.57
N GLY A 502 -25.93 -27.89 8.45
CA GLY A 502 -27.05 -26.98 8.32
C GLY A 502 -28.39 -27.65 8.56
N LEU A 503 -29.27 -26.96 9.28
CA LEU A 503 -30.57 -27.49 9.68
C LEU A 503 -31.48 -27.77 8.47
N ASP A 504 -31.21 -27.19 7.32
CA ASP A 504 -31.90 -27.45 6.06
C ASP A 504 -31.57 -28.81 5.42
N GLY A 505 -30.53 -29.51 5.92
CA GLY A 505 -30.09 -30.81 5.43
C GLY A 505 -29.39 -30.77 4.07
N LEU A 506 -29.04 -29.59 3.55
CA LEU A 506 -28.33 -29.46 2.29
C LEU A 506 -26.83 -29.80 2.47
N PRO A 507 -26.20 -30.54 1.53
CA PRO A 507 -24.77 -30.81 1.61
C PRO A 507 -23.95 -29.51 1.60
N GLY A 508 -23.05 -29.36 2.58
CA GLY A 508 -22.16 -28.20 2.69
C GLY A 508 -22.81 -26.95 3.33
N SER A 509 -24.06 -27.04 3.78
CA SER A 509 -24.64 -26.01 4.64
C SER A 509 -24.17 -26.16 6.09
N VAL A 510 -24.10 -25.03 6.80
CA VAL A 510 -23.71 -24.91 8.20
C VAL A 510 -24.71 -24.07 8.96
N SER A 511 -24.96 -24.45 10.21
CA SER A 511 -25.74 -23.66 11.17
C SER A 511 -24.89 -23.35 12.39
N LEU A 512 -24.99 -22.11 12.86
CA LEU A 512 -24.22 -21.62 14.01
C LEU A 512 -25.14 -21.55 15.23
N GLU A 513 -25.03 -22.54 16.11
CA GLU A 513 -25.74 -22.56 17.39
C GLU A 513 -25.01 -21.67 18.40
N LEU A 514 -25.75 -20.90 19.19
CA LEU A 514 -25.20 -20.05 20.25
C LEU A 514 -24.73 -20.93 21.42
N GLY A 515 -23.44 -20.86 21.78
CA GLY A 515 -22.87 -21.62 22.89
C GLY A 515 -23.52 -21.31 24.25
N THR A 516 -23.97 -20.06 24.45
CA THR A 516 -24.68 -19.64 25.67
C THR A 516 -26.15 -20.06 25.70
N ARG A 517 -26.74 -20.43 24.56
CA ARG A 517 -28.16 -20.73 24.39
C ARG A 517 -28.36 -21.93 23.45
N PRO A 518 -28.15 -23.17 23.94
CA PRO A 518 -28.40 -24.37 23.16
C PRO A 518 -29.82 -24.40 22.58
N GLY A 519 -29.94 -24.81 21.32
CA GLY A 519 -31.18 -24.78 20.54
C GLY A 519 -31.50 -23.43 19.89
N CYS A 520 -30.68 -22.40 20.09
CA CYS A 520 -30.79 -21.10 19.41
C CYS A 520 -29.65 -20.92 18.39
N PHE A 521 -29.97 -20.39 17.22
CA PHE A 521 -29.07 -20.29 16.08
C PHE A 521 -29.02 -18.87 15.52
N VAL A 522 -27.93 -18.54 14.84
CA VAL A 522 -27.85 -17.39 13.93
C VAL A 522 -28.84 -17.63 12.78
N THR A 523 -29.75 -16.68 12.55
CA THR A 523 -30.72 -16.75 11.46
C THR A 523 -30.70 -15.47 10.64
N ALA A 524 -30.83 -15.59 9.31
CA ALA A 524 -31.14 -14.44 8.48
C ALA A 524 -32.50 -13.83 8.90
N PRO A 525 -32.65 -12.48 8.81
CA PRO A 525 -33.91 -11.83 9.14
C PRO A 525 -34.99 -12.26 8.16
N GLY A 526 -36.20 -12.54 8.65
CA GLY A 526 -37.38 -12.72 7.79
C GLY A 526 -37.84 -14.17 7.58
N GLY A 527 -39.15 -14.37 7.76
CA GLY A 527 -39.87 -15.57 7.31
C GLY A 527 -40.17 -15.50 5.81
N ALA A 528 -41.36 -15.95 5.39
CA ALA A 528 -41.75 -16.12 3.98
C ALA A 528 -41.65 -14.89 3.02
N ARG A 529 -41.23 -13.70 3.48
CA ARG A 529 -41.18 -12.45 2.68
C ARG A 529 -39.79 -12.04 2.18
N GLY A 530 -38.73 -12.77 2.53
CA GLY A 530 -37.35 -12.39 2.24
C GLY A 530 -36.86 -11.19 3.07
N TYR A 531 -35.60 -10.78 2.85
CA TYR A 531 -34.93 -9.67 3.52
C TYR A 531 -34.13 -8.81 2.54
N ARG A 532 -33.68 -7.64 3.00
CA ARG A 532 -32.93 -6.65 2.24
C ARG A 532 -31.50 -6.53 2.76
N ALA A 533 -30.62 -5.95 1.94
CA ALA A 533 -29.27 -5.61 2.36
C ALA A 533 -29.28 -4.68 3.58
N GLY A 534 -28.40 -4.95 4.55
CA GLY A 534 -28.31 -4.22 5.81
C GLY A 534 -29.27 -4.69 6.91
N ASP A 535 -30.19 -5.64 6.62
CA ASP A 535 -31.05 -6.19 7.67
C ASP A 535 -30.20 -6.98 8.69
N LYS A 536 -30.44 -6.75 10.00
CA LYS A 536 -29.67 -7.39 11.08
C LYS A 536 -29.98 -8.88 11.19
N ALA A 537 -28.94 -9.69 11.38
CA ALA A 537 -29.10 -11.09 11.73
C ALA A 537 -29.86 -11.24 13.06
N GLN A 538 -30.58 -12.34 13.21
CA GLN A 538 -31.47 -12.61 14.34
C GLN A 538 -31.10 -13.91 15.06
N VAL A 539 -31.55 -14.04 16.30
CA VAL A 539 -31.46 -15.29 17.05
C VAL A 539 -32.78 -16.03 16.91
N GLY A 540 -32.76 -17.17 16.23
CA GLY A 540 -33.92 -18.05 16.12
C GLY A 540 -33.74 -19.31 16.98
N CYS A 541 -34.75 -19.69 17.78
CA CYS A 541 -34.67 -20.85 18.67
C CYS A 541 -35.68 -21.93 18.32
N ARG A 542 -35.28 -23.19 18.50
CA ARG A 542 -36.17 -24.36 18.44
C ARG A 542 -37.13 -24.35 19.64
N THR A 543 -38.25 -23.66 19.54
CA THR A 543 -39.37 -23.80 20.48
C THR A 543 -40.29 -24.94 20.03
N SER A 544 -41.13 -25.45 20.93
CA SER A 544 -42.16 -26.45 20.60
C SER A 544 -43.15 -25.88 19.57
N GLY A 545 -42.90 -26.15 18.29
CA GLY A 545 -43.65 -25.62 17.14
C GLY A 545 -42.83 -24.73 16.19
N GLY A 546 -41.58 -24.38 16.51
CA GLY A 546 -40.73 -23.42 15.78
C GLY A 546 -39.63 -24.03 14.89
N ASP A 547 -39.52 -25.35 14.76
CA ASP A 547 -38.57 -26.03 13.87
C ASP A 547 -39.19 -26.39 12.52
N ASP A 548 -39.79 -25.39 11.87
CA ASP A 548 -40.37 -25.53 10.53
C ASP A 548 -39.30 -25.37 9.44
N ALA A 549 -39.68 -25.65 8.18
CA ALA A 549 -38.76 -25.54 7.05
C ALA A 549 -38.26 -24.10 6.84
N ALA A 550 -39.02 -23.09 7.24
CA ALA A 550 -38.63 -21.69 7.10
C ALA A 550 -37.52 -21.34 8.10
N PHE A 551 -37.64 -21.78 9.36
CA PHE A 551 -36.61 -21.66 10.38
C PHE A 551 -35.33 -22.38 9.96
N ARG A 552 -35.43 -23.66 9.55
CA ARG A 552 -34.26 -24.45 9.14
C ARG A 552 -33.51 -23.80 8.00
N LYS A 553 -34.23 -23.27 7.01
CA LYS A 553 -33.65 -22.50 5.92
C LYS A 553 -32.99 -21.21 6.42
N ALA A 554 -33.67 -20.43 7.25
CA ALA A 554 -33.15 -19.17 7.78
C ALA A 554 -31.89 -19.35 8.66
N ALA A 555 -31.80 -20.47 9.38
CA ALA A 555 -30.68 -20.85 10.25
C ALA A 555 -29.51 -21.52 9.53
N SER A 556 -29.63 -21.78 8.22
CA SER A 556 -28.62 -22.49 7.43
C SER A 556 -27.95 -21.57 6.43
N PHE A 557 -26.62 -21.63 6.38
CA PHE A 557 -25.77 -20.86 5.48
C PHE A 557 -24.93 -21.81 4.64
N THR A 558 -24.70 -21.48 3.38
CA THR A 558 -23.69 -22.18 2.56
C THR A 558 -22.32 -21.56 2.80
N GLN A 559 -21.35 -22.38 3.17
CA GLN A 559 -19.96 -21.96 3.29
C GLN A 559 -19.33 -21.82 1.90
N ALA A 560 -18.91 -20.60 1.57
CA ALA A 560 -18.22 -20.25 0.34
C ALA A 560 -16.75 -19.90 0.59
N ALA A 561 -15.97 -19.88 -0.48
CA ALA A 561 -14.59 -19.38 -0.45
C ALA A 561 -14.58 -17.91 0.03
N PRO A 562 -13.53 -17.50 0.77
CA PRO A 562 -13.46 -16.15 1.31
C PRO A 562 -13.35 -15.12 0.19
N LEU A 563 -14.07 -14.01 0.34
CA LEU A 563 -14.08 -12.90 -0.62
C LEU A 563 -12.82 -12.03 -0.52
N ARG A 564 -12.13 -12.06 0.61
CA ARG A 564 -10.82 -11.41 0.84
C ARG A 564 -9.85 -12.37 1.50
N ARG A 565 -8.56 -12.22 1.21
CA ARG A 565 -7.46 -12.98 1.83
C ARG A 565 -6.41 -12.02 2.34
N TYR A 566 -5.73 -12.34 3.43
CA TYR A 566 -4.57 -11.56 3.88
C TYR A 566 -3.46 -11.60 2.83
N HIS A 567 -2.86 -10.44 2.60
CA HIS A 567 -1.68 -10.29 1.77
C HIS A 567 -0.46 -11.03 2.38
N PRO A 568 0.50 -11.53 1.57
CA PRO A 568 1.72 -12.15 2.10
C PRO A 568 2.54 -11.26 3.05
N LEU A 569 2.40 -9.94 2.88
CA LEU A 569 2.96 -8.88 3.74
C LEU A 569 1.93 -8.30 4.72
N SER A 570 1.08 -9.13 5.31
CA SER A 570 0.14 -8.69 6.34
C SER A 570 0.79 -8.70 7.74
N PHE A 571 0.47 -7.68 8.52
CA PHE A 571 0.87 -7.55 9.93
C PHE A 571 -0.36 -7.20 10.77
N VAL A 572 -0.25 -7.36 12.09
CA VAL A 572 -1.25 -6.92 13.07
C VAL A 572 -0.64 -5.83 13.93
N ALA A 573 -1.25 -4.65 13.96
CA ALA A 573 -0.90 -3.59 14.90
C ALA A 573 -1.89 -3.57 16.08
N LYS A 574 -1.37 -3.51 17.30
CA LYS A 574 -2.16 -3.39 18.52
C LYS A 574 -2.61 -1.94 18.72
N GLY A 575 -3.91 -1.71 18.67
CA GLY A 575 -4.50 -0.42 19.00
C GLY A 575 -4.94 -0.29 20.46
N THR A 576 -5.41 0.91 20.81
CA THR A 576 -5.96 1.22 22.14
C THR A 576 -7.33 0.59 22.37
N GLU A 577 -8.18 0.57 21.34
CA GLU A 577 -9.54 0.01 21.39
C GLU A 577 -9.73 -1.28 20.57
N ARG A 578 -8.92 -1.46 19.51
CA ARG A 578 -8.93 -2.64 18.63
C ARG A 578 -7.58 -2.82 17.96
N SER A 579 -7.30 -4.02 17.44
CA SER A 579 -6.14 -4.22 16.56
C SER A 579 -6.49 -3.93 15.09
N PHE A 580 -5.46 -3.68 14.30
CA PHE A 580 -5.55 -3.37 12.87
C PHE A 580 -4.78 -4.39 12.04
N VAL A 581 -5.33 -4.75 10.89
CA VAL A 581 -4.59 -5.46 9.84
C VAL A 581 -3.84 -4.43 9.02
N LEU A 582 -2.51 -4.51 8.98
CA LEU A 582 -1.67 -3.70 8.13
C LEU A 582 -1.32 -4.48 6.85
N GLU A 583 -1.45 -3.85 5.68
CA GLU A 583 -1.03 -4.41 4.38
C GLU A 583 -0.32 -3.34 3.54
N PRO A 584 0.47 -3.70 2.52
CA PRO A 584 1.08 -2.71 1.63
C PRO A 584 0.01 -1.81 1.00
N LEU A 585 0.18 -0.48 1.06
CA LEU A 585 -0.81 0.47 0.51
C LEU A 585 -1.15 0.18 -0.96
N ARG A 586 -0.17 -0.30 -1.73
CA ARG A 586 -0.36 -0.66 -3.14
C ARG A 586 -1.31 -1.84 -3.38
N SER A 587 -1.53 -2.72 -2.40
CA SER A 587 -2.41 -3.89 -2.54
C SER A 587 -3.88 -3.56 -2.29
N LEU A 588 -4.18 -2.45 -1.63
CA LEU A 588 -5.54 -2.01 -1.34
C LEU A 588 -6.22 -1.46 -2.60
N GLN A 589 -7.49 -1.80 -2.77
CA GLN A 589 -8.36 -1.32 -3.84
C GLN A 589 -9.38 -0.35 -3.26
N ASP A 590 -10.58 -0.83 -2.91
CA ASP A 590 -11.68 0.01 -2.44
C ASP A 590 -11.75 0.03 -0.90
N GLU A 591 -10.97 -0.81 -0.22
CA GLU A 591 -10.93 -0.89 1.24
C GLU A 591 -10.65 0.47 1.86
N PHE A 592 -11.26 0.73 3.02
CA PHE A 592 -10.91 1.89 3.82
C PHE A 592 -9.68 1.62 4.68
N TYR A 593 -8.79 2.61 4.75
CA TYR A 593 -7.50 2.48 5.40
C TYR A 593 -6.97 3.76 6.04
N THR A 594 -5.95 3.59 6.86
CA THR A 594 -5.15 4.64 7.48
C THR A 594 -3.67 4.41 7.18
N VAL A 595 -2.97 5.44 6.70
CA VAL A 595 -1.51 5.40 6.43
C VAL A 595 -0.68 5.80 7.66
N TYR A 596 -1.15 6.80 8.41
CA TYR A 596 -0.47 7.35 9.58
C TYR A 596 -1.21 6.99 10.86
N PHE A 597 -0.51 6.53 11.88
CA PHE A 597 -1.04 6.17 13.19
C PHE A 597 -0.58 7.15 14.26
N ASN A 598 -1.44 7.42 15.24
CA ASN A 598 -1.06 8.15 16.45
C ASN A 598 -0.49 7.15 17.46
N LEU A 599 0.80 7.27 17.80
CA LEU A 599 1.41 6.42 18.81
C LEU A 599 1.09 6.97 20.20
N VAL A 600 0.28 6.22 20.96
CA VAL A 600 0.02 6.55 22.36
C VAL A 600 1.17 6.01 23.20
N THR A 601 2.04 6.90 23.68
CA THR A 601 3.14 6.57 24.58
C THR A 601 2.74 6.81 26.04
N ALA A 602 3.48 6.24 27.00
CA ALA A 602 3.31 6.63 28.39
C ALA A 602 3.56 8.14 28.51
N ALA A 603 2.74 8.85 29.31
CA ALA A 603 3.03 10.25 29.62
C ALA A 603 4.43 10.29 30.26
N ALA A 604 5.31 11.15 29.77
CA ALA A 604 6.53 11.44 30.50
C ALA A 604 6.08 12.04 31.85
N ASP A 605 6.36 11.34 32.95
CA ASP A 605 6.21 11.91 34.29
C ASP A 605 7.01 13.22 34.31
N SER A 606 6.29 14.34 34.30
CA SER A 606 6.84 15.70 34.32
C SER A 606 7.29 16.09 35.72
#